data_AF-A0A4Z0JH88-F1
#
_entry.id   AF-A0A4Z0JH88-F1
#
_cell.length_a   1.000
_cell.length_b   1.000
_cell.length_c   1.000
_cell.angle_alpha   90.00
_cell.angle_beta   90.00
_cell.angle_gamma   90.00
#
_symmetry.space_group_name_H-M   'P 1'
#
loop_
_entity.id
_entity.type
_entity.pdbx_description
1 polymer ?
#
loop_
_entity_poly.entity_id
_entity_poly.type
_entity_poly.pdbx_seq_one_letter_code
_entity_poly.pdbx_strand_id
1 'polypeptide(L)'
;MAYCGPREYGRLFTAYVNHQLDEHNKRHSGDVRVPDIIDLSLNQTKDLLNDLNIKHDFIVIDPSTKLASQKVDTVIKTVPKANTVLPANGFIKIYYMNNEVLEQSKELLKAVNERKQSRKDSAKSLANKIGQETKSGISGAVEASKKLVPHPKRKKAKKIKATIIEVPKESDDSNE
;
A
#
# COMPACT_ATOMS: atom_id res chain seq x y z
N MET A 1 -7.68 61.37 -28.11
CA MET A 1 -6.84 60.33 -27.47
C MET A 1 -7.55 59.00 -27.61
N ALA A 2 -7.10 58.14 -28.53
CA ALA A 2 -7.65 56.80 -28.69
C ALA A 2 -6.95 55.86 -27.69
N TYR A 3 -7.72 55.33 -26.73
CA TYR A 3 -7.23 54.31 -25.80
C TYR A 3 -7.01 53.00 -26.58
N CYS A 4 -5.75 52.62 -26.77
CA CYS A 4 -5.38 51.28 -27.21
C CYS A 4 -5.66 50.31 -26.04
N GLY A 5 -6.76 49.56 -26.14
CA GLY A 5 -7.23 48.67 -25.08
C GLY A 5 -6.47 47.32 -25.04
N PRO A 6 -6.34 46.68 -23.86
CA PRO A 6 -5.50 45.50 -23.63
C PRO A 6 -6.09 44.17 -24.16
N ARG A 7 -6.68 44.15 -25.36
CA ARG A 7 -7.38 42.96 -25.90
C ARG A 7 -6.50 41.94 -26.63
N GLU A 8 -5.27 42.28 -26.98
CA GLU A 8 -4.43 41.40 -27.82
C GLU A 8 -3.66 40.36 -27.01
N TYR A 9 -3.19 40.72 -25.81
CA TYR A 9 -2.44 39.80 -24.94
C TYR A 9 -3.28 38.61 -24.46
N GLY A 10 -4.57 38.80 -24.19
CA GLY A 10 -5.45 37.71 -23.77
C GLY A 10 -5.67 36.66 -24.86
N ARG A 11 -5.69 37.06 -26.13
CA ARG A 11 -5.95 36.16 -27.26
C ARG A 11 -4.77 35.24 -27.56
N LEU A 12 -3.54 35.77 -27.49
CA LEU A 12 -2.31 35.00 -27.69
C LEU A 12 -2.07 33.99 -26.55
N PHE A 13 -2.37 34.38 -25.31
CA PHE A 13 -2.27 33.48 -24.15
C PHE A 13 -3.22 32.28 -24.27
N THR A 14 -4.48 32.50 -24.66
CA THR A 14 -5.44 31.41 -24.86
C THR A 14 -5.04 30.47 -25.99
N ALA A 15 -4.48 30.98 -27.10
CA ALA A 15 -4.04 30.15 -28.22
C ALA A 15 -2.87 29.24 -27.83
N TYR A 16 -1.90 29.77 -27.05
CA TYR A 16 -0.78 28.99 -26.56
C TYR A 16 -1.20 27.89 -25.58
N VAL A 17 -2.07 28.22 -24.63
CA VAL A 17 -2.61 27.23 -23.67
C VAL A 17 -3.39 26.13 -24.40
N ASN A 18 -4.24 26.50 -25.37
CA ASN A 18 -4.98 25.53 -26.17
C ASN A 18 -4.03 24.62 -26.96
N HIS A 19 -3.00 25.17 -27.59
CA HIS A 19 -1.98 24.37 -28.28
C HIS A 19 -1.28 23.38 -27.34
N GLN A 20 -0.92 23.81 -26.13
CA GLN A 20 -0.32 22.89 -25.14
C GLN A 20 -1.28 21.78 -24.71
N LEU A 21 -2.56 22.11 -24.50
CA LEU A 21 -3.60 21.14 -24.15
C LEU A 21 -3.83 20.14 -25.29
N ASP A 22 -3.86 20.61 -26.53
CA ASP A 22 -4.04 19.77 -27.71
C ASP A 22 -2.85 18.82 -27.88
N GLU A 23 -1.62 19.31 -27.74
CA GLU A 23 -0.42 18.47 -27.81
C GLU A 23 -0.37 17.43 -26.67
N HIS A 24 -0.79 17.80 -25.46
CA HIS A 24 -0.92 16.86 -24.35
C HIS A 24 -1.99 15.79 -24.64
N ASN A 25 -3.18 16.20 -25.09
CA ASN A 25 -4.29 15.30 -25.41
C ASN A 25 -3.94 14.33 -26.54
N LYS A 26 -3.18 14.77 -27.55
CA LYS A 26 -2.68 13.90 -28.62
C LYS A 26 -1.78 12.78 -28.05
N ARG A 27 -0.87 13.13 -27.14
CA ARG A 27 0.05 12.17 -26.50
C ARG A 27 -0.67 11.14 -25.61
N HIS A 28 -1.78 11.54 -25.00
CA HIS A 28 -2.57 10.71 -24.08
C HIS A 28 -3.90 10.22 -24.68
N SER A 29 -4.06 10.30 -26.00
CA SER A 29 -5.32 9.94 -26.68
C SER A 29 -5.70 8.46 -26.55
N GLY A 30 -4.72 7.59 -26.28
CA GLY A 30 -4.91 6.16 -26.04
C GLY A 30 -4.81 5.76 -24.56
N ASP A 31 -4.66 6.71 -23.65
CA ASP A 31 -4.46 6.41 -22.24
C ASP A 31 -5.81 6.14 -21.55
N VAL A 32 -5.96 4.92 -21.04
CA VAL A 32 -7.18 4.47 -20.36
C VAL A 32 -6.92 4.43 -18.87
N ARG A 33 -7.80 5.07 -18.10
CA ARG A 33 -7.73 5.03 -16.63
C ARG A 33 -8.34 3.73 -16.13
N VAL A 34 -7.59 3.00 -15.31
CA VAL A 34 -8.06 1.73 -14.74
C VAL A 34 -9.15 2.00 -13.69
N PRO A 35 -10.36 1.43 -13.84
CA PRO A 35 -11.41 1.55 -12.83
C PRO A 35 -11.03 0.82 -11.54
N ASP A 36 -11.68 1.18 -10.44
CA ASP A 36 -11.56 0.41 -9.21
C ASP A 36 -12.40 -0.87 -9.32
N ILE A 37 -11.71 -2.00 -9.32
CA ILE A 37 -12.31 -3.34 -9.49
C ILE A 37 -12.12 -4.23 -8.25
N ILE A 38 -11.69 -3.65 -7.12
CA ILE A 38 -11.52 -4.38 -5.87
C ILE A 38 -12.91 -4.77 -5.33
N ASP A 39 -13.01 -5.95 -4.72
CA ASP A 39 -14.24 -6.50 -4.14
C ASP A 39 -15.37 -6.85 -5.14
N LEU A 40 -15.08 -6.79 -6.45
CA LEU A 40 -15.99 -7.24 -7.51
C LEU A 40 -15.82 -8.74 -7.80
N SER A 41 -16.90 -9.34 -8.32
CA SER A 41 -16.88 -10.74 -8.76
C SER A 41 -16.10 -10.89 -10.07
N LEU A 42 -15.46 -12.05 -10.27
CA LEU A 42 -14.62 -12.31 -11.45
C LEU A 42 -15.36 -12.07 -12.78
N ASN A 43 -16.64 -12.45 -12.84
CA ASN A 43 -17.47 -12.28 -14.03
C ASN A 43 -17.71 -10.80 -14.35
N GLN A 44 -18.18 -10.03 -13.35
CA GLN A 44 -18.40 -8.59 -13.51
C GLN A 44 -17.12 -7.86 -13.88
N THR A 45 -16.00 -8.25 -13.28
CA THR A 45 -14.69 -7.68 -13.60
C THR A 45 -14.28 -7.98 -15.04
N LYS A 46 -14.49 -9.22 -15.51
CA LYS A 46 -14.17 -9.63 -16.87
C LYS A 46 -14.95 -8.82 -17.90
N ASP A 47 -16.25 -8.67 -17.68
CA ASP A 47 -17.14 -7.91 -18.57
C ASP A 47 -16.71 -6.43 -18.63
N LEU A 48 -16.50 -5.81 -17.47
CA LEU A 48 -16.06 -4.41 -17.37
C LEU A 48 -14.71 -4.14 -18.06
N LEU A 49 -13.75 -5.06 -17.95
CA LEU A 49 -12.44 -4.90 -18.58
C LEU A 49 -12.48 -5.17 -20.08
N ASN A 50 -13.36 -6.07 -20.54
CA ASN A 50 -13.59 -6.29 -21.96
C ASN A 50 -14.24 -5.06 -22.62
N ASP A 51 -15.21 -4.43 -21.95
CA ASP A 51 -15.89 -3.22 -22.43
C ASP A 51 -14.92 -2.03 -22.60
N LEU A 52 -13.86 -1.99 -21.78
CA LEU A 52 -12.78 -1.00 -21.84
C LEU A 52 -11.64 -1.41 -22.79
N ASN A 53 -11.77 -2.55 -23.48
CA ASN A 53 -10.74 -3.14 -24.34
C ASN A 53 -9.38 -3.36 -23.64
N ILE A 54 -9.38 -3.62 -22.33
CA ILE A 54 -8.16 -3.81 -21.54
C ILE A 54 -7.81 -5.30 -21.46
N LYS A 55 -6.56 -5.63 -21.82
CA LYS A 55 -6.04 -7.00 -21.67
C LYS A 55 -5.81 -7.31 -20.19
N HIS A 56 -6.33 -8.44 -19.75
CA HIS A 56 -6.23 -8.84 -18.36
C HIS A 56 -6.03 -10.35 -18.20
N ASP A 57 -5.53 -10.73 -17.03
CA ASP A 57 -5.37 -12.14 -16.64
C ASP A 57 -5.62 -12.33 -15.14
N PHE A 58 -6.14 -13.51 -14.80
CA PHE A 58 -6.57 -13.88 -13.46
C PHE A 58 -5.54 -14.81 -12.83
N ILE A 59 -4.96 -14.37 -11.73
CA ILE A 59 -3.90 -15.08 -11.01
C ILE A 59 -4.39 -15.44 -9.61
N VAL A 60 -4.23 -16.70 -9.24
CA VAL A 60 -4.53 -17.17 -7.88
C VAL A 60 -3.49 -16.61 -6.90
N ILE A 61 -3.94 -16.00 -5.81
CA ILE A 61 -3.05 -15.44 -4.78
C ILE A 61 -2.51 -16.52 -3.84
N ASP A 62 -1.31 -16.30 -3.31
CA ASP A 62 -0.75 -17.13 -2.26
C ASP A 62 -1.57 -17.04 -0.96
N PRO A 63 -1.70 -18.16 -0.21
CA PRO A 63 -2.43 -18.18 1.04
C PRO A 63 -1.75 -17.29 2.09
N SER A 64 -2.53 -16.44 2.74
CA SER A 64 -2.03 -15.54 3.78
C SER A 64 -3.05 -15.35 4.88
N THR A 65 -2.60 -15.22 6.13
CA THR A 65 -3.47 -15.05 7.32
C THR A 65 -4.49 -13.92 7.22
N LYS A 66 -4.25 -12.91 6.37
CA LYS A 66 -5.16 -11.77 6.15
C LYS A 66 -6.37 -12.15 5.27
N LEU A 67 -6.23 -13.20 4.46
CA LEU A 67 -7.24 -13.63 3.48
C LEU A 67 -8.28 -14.57 4.09
N ALA A 68 -8.04 -15.10 5.31
CA ALA A 68 -8.87 -16.11 5.95
C ALA A 68 -10.33 -15.65 6.20
N SER A 69 -10.57 -14.34 6.21
CA SER A 69 -11.88 -13.73 6.42
C SER A 69 -12.50 -13.13 5.14
N GLN A 70 -11.80 -13.21 4.00
CA GLN A 70 -12.26 -12.62 2.74
C GLN A 70 -13.17 -13.59 1.96
N LYS A 71 -13.94 -13.03 1.03
CA LYS A 71 -14.81 -13.78 0.12
C LYS A 71 -13.99 -14.43 -0.98
N VAL A 72 -14.46 -15.60 -1.43
CA VAL A 72 -13.92 -16.35 -2.56
C VAL A 72 -14.43 -15.74 -3.87
N ASP A 73 -13.75 -16.00 -4.99
CA ASP A 73 -14.16 -15.58 -6.34
C ASP A 73 -14.35 -14.05 -6.47
N THR A 74 -13.58 -13.32 -5.67
CA THR A 74 -13.61 -11.88 -5.58
C THR A 74 -12.21 -11.34 -5.85
N VAL A 75 -12.12 -10.19 -6.52
CA VAL A 75 -10.85 -9.52 -6.79
C VAL A 75 -10.29 -8.91 -5.51
N ILE A 76 -9.08 -9.34 -5.12
CA ILE A 76 -8.42 -8.88 -3.90
C ILE A 76 -7.44 -7.76 -4.22
N LYS A 77 -6.72 -7.87 -5.33
CA LYS A 77 -5.66 -6.94 -5.69
C LYS A 77 -5.49 -6.87 -7.19
N THR A 78 -5.13 -5.69 -7.67
CA THR A 78 -4.75 -5.48 -9.07
C THR A 78 -3.32 -4.97 -9.18
N VAL A 79 -2.67 -5.32 -10.27
CA VAL A 79 -1.41 -4.72 -10.69
C VAL A 79 -1.52 -4.37 -12.17
N PRO A 80 -1.47 -3.09 -12.56
CA PRO A 80 -1.31 -1.89 -11.73
C PRO A 80 -2.50 -1.58 -10.81
N LYS A 81 -2.32 -0.61 -9.91
CA LYS A 81 -3.35 -0.20 -8.95
C LYS A 81 -4.53 0.48 -9.66
N ALA A 82 -5.70 0.40 -9.06
CA ALA A 82 -6.86 1.20 -9.45
C ALA A 82 -6.49 2.69 -9.60
N ASN A 83 -7.17 3.37 -10.51
CA ASN A 83 -6.97 4.77 -10.87
C ASN A 83 -5.63 5.11 -11.54
N THR A 84 -4.79 4.12 -11.83
CA THR A 84 -3.57 4.31 -12.62
C THR A 84 -3.95 4.52 -14.10
N VAL A 85 -3.21 5.39 -14.77
CA VAL A 85 -3.35 5.58 -16.22
C VAL A 85 -2.55 4.50 -16.94
N LEU A 86 -3.20 3.80 -17.85
CA LEU A 86 -2.65 2.70 -18.62
C LEU A 86 -2.52 3.12 -20.09
N PRO A 87 -1.41 2.84 -20.78
CA PRO A 87 -1.34 3.06 -22.22
C PRO A 87 -2.33 2.15 -22.96
N ALA A 88 -2.65 2.49 -24.21
CA ALA A 88 -3.67 1.83 -25.05
C ALA A 88 -3.59 0.30 -25.17
N ASN A 89 -2.42 -0.30 -24.88
CA ASN A 89 -2.17 -1.74 -24.92
C ASN A 89 -1.70 -2.31 -23.58
N GLY A 90 -2.03 -1.63 -22.49
CA GLY A 90 -1.63 -2.05 -21.16
C GLY A 90 -2.27 -3.37 -20.73
N PHE A 91 -1.64 -3.99 -19.74
CA PHE A 91 -2.05 -5.29 -19.20
C PHE A 91 -2.27 -5.21 -17.70
N ILE A 92 -3.36 -5.81 -17.23
CA ILE A 92 -3.71 -5.85 -15.80
C ILE A 92 -3.67 -7.29 -15.29
N LYS A 93 -2.88 -7.50 -14.23
CA LYS A 93 -2.91 -8.72 -13.44
C LYS A 93 -3.92 -8.58 -12.32
N ILE A 94 -4.87 -9.49 -12.28
CA ILE A 94 -5.95 -9.51 -11.29
C ILE A 94 -5.71 -10.69 -10.36
N TYR A 95 -5.53 -10.40 -9.08
CA TYR A 95 -5.31 -11.42 -8.07
C TYR A 95 -6.62 -11.74 -7.39
N TYR A 96 -6.97 -13.02 -7.38
CA TYR A 96 -8.17 -13.56 -6.77
C TYR A 96 -7.84 -14.79 -5.91
N MET A 97 -8.83 -15.22 -5.13
CA MET A 97 -8.68 -16.35 -4.22
C MET A 97 -9.71 -17.43 -4.53
N ASN A 98 -9.24 -18.68 -4.51
CA ASN A 98 -10.05 -19.90 -4.63
C ASN A 98 -10.39 -20.47 -3.25
N ASN A 99 -11.34 -21.40 -3.22
CA ASN A 99 -11.71 -22.13 -2.01
C ASN A 99 -10.50 -22.85 -1.36
N GLU A 100 -9.59 -23.41 -2.16
CA GLU A 100 -8.39 -24.09 -1.67
C GLU A 100 -7.46 -23.15 -0.89
N VAL A 101 -7.23 -21.95 -1.44
CA VAL A 101 -6.38 -20.92 -0.82
C VAL A 101 -7.01 -20.39 0.48
N LEU A 102 -8.34 -20.30 0.52
CA LEU A 102 -9.07 -19.88 1.72
C LEU A 102 -8.91 -20.89 2.86
N GLU A 103 -9.00 -22.19 2.56
CA GLU A 103 -8.79 -23.23 3.57
C GLU A 103 -7.35 -23.26 4.09
N GLN A 104 -6.36 -23.17 3.19
CA GLN A 104 -4.95 -23.03 3.57
C GLN A 104 -4.72 -21.77 4.43
N SER A 105 -5.36 -20.66 4.07
CA SER A 105 -5.28 -19.40 4.83
C SER A 105 -5.86 -19.53 6.25
N LYS A 106 -7.00 -20.22 6.42
CA LYS A 106 -7.59 -20.51 7.73
C LYS A 106 -6.68 -21.39 8.58
N GLU A 107 -6.05 -22.40 7.98
CA GLU A 107 -5.10 -23.26 8.69
C GLU A 107 -3.89 -22.46 9.19
N LEU A 108 -3.32 -21.60 8.35
CA LEU A 108 -2.25 -20.69 8.75
C LEU A 108 -2.68 -19.77 9.91
N LEU A 109 -3.92 -19.28 9.90
CA LEU A 109 -4.44 -18.43 10.97
C LEU A 109 -4.56 -19.20 12.30
N LYS A 110 -5.03 -20.45 12.27
CA LYS A 110 -5.08 -21.34 13.44
C LYS A 110 -3.69 -21.57 14.02
N ALA A 111 -2.72 -21.95 13.18
CA ALA A 111 -1.34 -22.19 13.60
C ALA A 111 -0.70 -20.94 14.24
N VAL A 112 -0.98 -19.74 13.72
CA VAL A 112 -0.51 -18.48 14.32
C VAL A 112 -1.16 -18.22 15.68
N ASN A 113 -2.44 -18.52 15.83
CA ASN A 113 -3.16 -18.32 17.09
C ASN A 113 -2.71 -19.31 18.18
N GLU A 114 -2.49 -20.58 17.83
CA GLU A 114 -1.94 -21.59 18.75
C GLU A 114 -0.54 -21.20 19.23
N ARG A 115 0.33 -20.74 18.32
CA ARG A 115 1.66 -20.21 18.69
C ARG A 115 1.58 -19.00 19.61
N LYS A 116 0.55 -18.15 19.48
CA LYS A 116 0.34 -17.02 20.40
C LYS A 116 -0.18 -17.48 21.75
N GLN A 117 -1.05 -18.49 21.79
CA GLN A 117 -1.60 -19.05 23.03
C GLN A 117 -0.49 -19.77 23.83
N SER A 118 0.28 -20.65 23.20
CA SER A 118 1.38 -21.35 23.88
C SER A 118 2.42 -20.40 24.48
N ARG A 119 2.71 -19.28 23.81
CA ARG A 119 3.56 -18.21 24.35
C ARG A 119 2.95 -17.51 25.57
N LYS A 120 1.63 -17.30 25.57
CA LYS A 120 0.93 -16.71 26.73
C LYS A 120 0.91 -17.68 27.90
N ASP A 121 0.71 -18.97 27.65
CA ASP A 121 0.62 -19.97 28.70
C ASP A 121 1.99 -20.31 29.31
N SER A 122 3.04 -20.34 28.49
CA SER A 122 4.41 -20.42 29.02
C SER A 122 4.79 -19.20 29.85
N ALA A 123 4.43 -17.98 29.41
CA ALA A 123 4.66 -16.77 30.19
C ALA A 123 3.88 -16.78 31.52
N LYS A 124 2.62 -17.20 31.53
CA LYS A 124 1.81 -17.34 32.75
C LYS A 124 2.38 -18.37 33.72
N SER A 125 2.82 -19.53 33.21
CA SER A 125 3.41 -20.57 34.06
C SER A 125 4.73 -20.13 34.68
N LEU A 126 5.58 -19.39 33.96
CA LEU A 126 6.78 -18.77 34.52
C LEU A 126 6.45 -17.76 35.62
N ALA A 127 5.48 -16.87 35.39
CA ALA A 127 5.05 -15.88 36.37
C ALA A 127 4.50 -16.53 37.65
N ASN A 128 3.71 -17.58 37.51
CA ASN A 128 3.16 -18.32 38.66
C ASN A 128 4.26 -19.04 39.46
N LYS A 129 5.26 -19.64 38.80
CA LYS A 129 6.41 -20.27 39.48
C LYS A 129 7.21 -19.26 40.30
N ILE A 130 7.58 -18.13 39.70
CA ILE A 130 8.32 -17.06 40.39
C ILE A 130 7.49 -16.47 41.56
N GLY A 131 6.19 -16.29 41.34
CA GLY A 131 5.27 -15.79 42.36
C GLY A 131 5.07 -16.74 43.55
N GLN A 132 5.24 -18.05 43.37
CA GLN A 132 5.18 -19.03 44.46
C GLN A 132 6.51 -19.10 45.23
N GLU A 133 7.64 -19.11 44.53
CA GLU A 133 8.97 -19.14 45.17
C GLU A 133 9.24 -17.88 46.02
N THR A 134 8.82 -16.70 45.56
CA THR A 134 8.98 -15.44 46.32
C THR A 134 8.08 -15.33 47.55
N LYS A 135 6.91 -15.99 47.55
CA LYS A 135 6.02 -16.07 48.73
C LYS A 135 6.54 -17.04 49.79
N SER A 136 7.32 -18.05 49.40
CA SER A 136 7.84 -19.06 50.32
C SER A 136 9.21 -18.72 50.91
N GLY A 137 9.95 -17.75 50.34
CA GLY A 137 11.34 -17.49 50.71
C GLY A 137 11.67 -16.15 51.40
N ILE A 138 10.81 -15.13 51.37
CA ILE A 138 11.26 -13.78 51.77
C ILE A 138 10.14 -12.95 52.43
N SER A 139 10.01 -13.06 53.75
CA SER A 139 9.41 -12.03 54.60
C SER A 139 10.36 -10.86 54.91
N GLY A 140 11.55 -10.78 54.29
CA GLY A 140 12.63 -9.86 54.71
C GLY A 140 13.34 -8.99 53.66
N ALA A 141 12.98 -8.97 52.37
CA ALA A 141 13.74 -8.20 51.36
C ALA A 141 12.88 -7.52 50.28
N VAL A 142 11.72 -6.98 50.64
CA VAL A 142 10.79 -6.34 49.68
C VAL A 142 11.08 -4.85 49.44
N GLU A 143 12.05 -4.23 50.11
CA GLU A 143 12.24 -2.76 50.01
C GLU A 143 13.32 -2.29 49.02
N ALA A 144 14.07 -3.18 48.37
CA ALA A 144 15.20 -2.78 47.50
C ALA A 144 14.94 -2.86 45.99
N SER A 145 13.78 -3.30 45.51
CA SER A 145 13.58 -3.65 44.08
C SER A 145 12.69 -2.69 43.27
N LYS A 146 12.15 -1.62 43.86
CA LYS A 146 11.27 -0.66 43.15
C LYS A 146 11.97 0.16 42.04
N LYS A 147 13.27 -0.03 41.78
CA LYS A 147 14.06 0.80 40.85
C LYS A 147 14.46 0.14 39.52
N LEU A 148 13.94 -1.03 39.15
CA LEU A 148 14.31 -1.68 37.89
C LEU A 148 13.10 -2.26 37.14
N VAL A 149 12.15 -1.40 36.77
CA VAL A 149 11.28 -1.68 35.62
C VAL A 149 11.79 -0.84 34.46
N PRO A 150 12.45 -1.43 33.44
CA PRO A 150 12.78 -0.67 32.26
C PRO A 150 11.47 -0.38 31.52
N HIS A 151 10.97 0.85 31.64
CA HIS A 151 9.94 1.33 30.73
C HIS A 151 10.49 1.24 29.30
N PRO A 152 9.82 0.51 28.38
CA PRO A 152 10.25 0.48 27.00
C PRO A 152 10.11 1.90 26.45
N LYS A 153 11.25 2.57 26.22
CA LYS A 153 11.27 3.89 25.58
C LYS A 153 10.59 3.75 24.22
N ARG A 154 9.40 4.33 24.10
CA ARG A 154 8.65 4.49 22.86
C ARG A 154 9.61 5.12 21.83
N LYS A 155 10.08 4.34 20.86
CA LYS A 155 10.97 4.83 19.79
C LYS A 155 10.23 5.95 19.06
N LYS A 156 10.66 7.21 19.27
CA LYS A 156 10.16 8.33 18.47
C LYS A 156 10.47 8.03 17.00
N ALA A 157 9.46 8.20 16.15
CA ALA A 157 9.57 8.01 14.71
C ALA A 157 10.80 8.76 14.19
N LYS A 158 11.69 8.05 13.48
CA LYS A 158 12.80 8.69 12.77
C LYS A 158 12.17 9.64 11.75
N LYS A 159 12.36 10.94 11.96
CA LYS A 159 12.10 11.97 10.97
C LYS A 159 13.03 11.65 9.79
N ILE A 160 12.47 11.20 8.68
CA ILE A 160 13.19 11.01 7.43
C ILE A 160 13.69 12.41 7.06
N LYS A 161 15.01 12.65 7.12
CA LYS A 161 15.61 13.83 6.50
C LYS A 161 15.50 13.60 5.00
N ALA A 162 14.74 14.45 4.31
CA ALA A 162 14.78 14.49 2.86
C ALA A 162 16.21 14.88 2.46
N THR A 163 16.93 13.93 1.85
CA THR A 163 18.12 14.25 1.08
C THR A 163 17.61 14.89 -0.21
N ILE A 164 17.77 16.21 -0.31
CA ILE A 164 17.67 16.92 -1.57
C ILE A 164 18.79 16.33 -2.44
N ILE A 165 18.39 15.63 -3.49
CA ILE A 165 19.30 15.27 -4.57
C ILE A 165 19.60 16.60 -5.26
N GLU A 166 20.76 17.18 -4.97
CA GLU A 166 21.33 18.22 -5.81
C GLU A 166 21.61 17.58 -7.17
N VAL A 167 20.80 17.95 -8.16
CA VAL A 167 21.09 17.73 -9.57
C VAL A 167 22.37 18.53 -9.86
N PRO A 168 23.49 17.91 -10.27
CA PRO A 168 24.66 18.66 -10.68
C PRO A 168 24.28 19.49 -11.92
N LYS A 169 24.55 20.79 -11.85
CA LYS A 169 24.53 21.67 -13.02
C LYS A 169 25.68 21.25 -13.92
N GLU A 170 25.35 20.78 -15.12
CA GLU A 170 26.29 20.72 -16.23
C GLU A 170 26.82 22.15 -16.47
N SER A 171 28.13 22.28 -16.36
CA SER A 171 28.89 23.44 -16.81
C SER A 171 29.13 23.28 -18.31
N ASP A 172 28.44 24.11 -19.11
CA ASP A 172 28.84 24.39 -20.48
C ASP A 172 30.13 25.23 -20.45
N ASP A 173 31.28 24.56 -20.55
CA ASP A 173 32.51 25.19 -21.00
C ASP A 173 32.44 25.33 -22.52
N SER A 174 32.07 26.54 -22.94
CA SER A 174 32.37 27.08 -24.25
C SER A 174 33.88 27.09 -24.48
N ASN A 175 34.36 26.24 -25.39
CA ASN A 175 35.61 26.45 -26.10
C ASN A 175 35.30 26.64 -27.60
N GLU A 176 35.84 27.73 -28.12
CA GLU A 176 35.88 28.24 -29.51
C GLU A 176 34.63 28.91 -30.10
#